data_AF-A0A1J3H6S6-F1
#
_entry.id   AF-A0A1J3H6S6-F1
#
_cell.length_a   1.000
_cell.length_b   1.000
_cell.length_c   1.000
_cell.angle_alpha   90.00
_cell.angle_beta   90.00
_cell.angle_gamma   90.00
#
_symmetry.space_group_name_H-M   'P 1'
#
loop_
_entity.id
_entity.type
_entity.pdbx_description
1 polymer ?
#
loop_
_entity_poly.entity_id
_entity_poly.type
_entity_poly.pdbx_seq_one_letter_code
_entity_poly.pdbx_strand_id
1 'polypeptide(L)'
;RMECITQEPVLFNDILCQIIDMIGPEKENCITLQDLKGSKLSGNVFNILFNLNKFIAFEARDPFLIRQEREDPNMTEWDRFAQREYVRLSMEEDGEESADCVG
;
A
#
# COMPACT_ATOMS: atom_id res chain seq x y z
N ARG A 1 3.68 -22.07 5.09
CA ARG A 1 3.08 -22.81 3.97
C ARG A 1 1.89 -21.98 3.50
N MET A 2 1.79 -21.66 2.21
CA MET A 2 0.73 -20.82 1.63
C MET A 2 -0.59 -21.61 1.50
N GLU A 3 -0.91 -22.41 2.51
CA GLU A 3 -2.06 -23.33 2.54
C GLU A 3 -3.19 -22.82 3.44
N CYS A 4 -2.97 -21.69 4.13
CA CYS A 4 -3.99 -21.02 4.95
C CYS A 4 -4.71 -19.89 4.22
N ILE A 5 -4.52 -19.75 2.91
CA ILE A 5 -5.09 -18.66 2.13
C ILE A 5 -5.96 -19.29 1.06
N THR A 6 -7.26 -19.06 1.13
CA THR A 6 -8.27 -19.45 0.13
C THR A 6 -8.15 -18.62 -1.17
N GLN A 7 -6.93 -18.26 -1.56
CA GLN A 7 -6.63 -17.53 -2.79
C GLN A 7 -6.06 -18.49 -3.84
N GLU A 8 -6.32 -18.19 -5.10
CA GLU A 8 -5.71 -18.91 -6.21
C GLU A 8 -4.18 -18.85 -6.12
N PRO A 9 -3.48 -19.92 -6.53
CA PRO A 9 -2.02 -19.94 -6.53
C PRO A 9 -1.49 -18.86 -7.49
N VAL A 10 -0.71 -17.92 -6.95
CA VAL A 10 -0.03 -16.89 -7.75
C VAL A 10 1.08 -17.55 -8.57
N LEU A 11 1.15 -17.23 -9.86
CA LEU A 11 2.19 -17.76 -10.73
C LEU A 11 3.54 -17.14 -10.38
N PHE A 12 4.60 -17.94 -10.45
CA PHE A 12 5.95 -17.45 -10.21
C PHE A 12 6.33 -16.30 -11.15
N ASN A 13 5.86 -16.33 -12.39
CA ASN A 13 6.13 -15.28 -13.36
C ASN A 13 5.57 -13.92 -12.91
N ASP A 14 4.38 -13.91 -12.30
CA ASP A 14 3.76 -12.67 -11.80
C ASP A 14 4.52 -12.13 -10.60
N ILE A 15 4.95 -13.02 -9.69
CA ILE A 15 5.82 -12.66 -8.56
C ILE A 15 7.17 -12.11 -9.05
N LEU A 16 7.76 -12.72 -10.08
CA LEU A 16 9.01 -12.26 -10.65
C LEU A 16 8.84 -10.87 -11.26
N CYS A 17 7.79 -10.63 -12.06
CA CYS A 17 7.47 -9.30 -12.59
C CYS A 17 7.31 -8.27 -11.46
N GLN A 18 6.55 -8.59 -10.41
CA GLN A 18 6.39 -7.72 -9.26
C GLN A 18 7.72 -7.39 -8.58
N ILE A 19 8.60 -8.38 -8.39
CA ILE A 19 9.94 -8.16 -7.82
C ILE A 19 10.77 -7.23 -8.73
N ILE A 20 10.75 -7.46 -10.05
CA ILE A 20 11.50 -6.63 -11.01
C ILE A 20 10.99 -5.19 -10.99
N ASP A 21 9.68 -4.97 -10.96
CA ASP A 21 9.09 -3.63 -10.89
C ASP A 21 9.44 -2.91 -9.58
N MET A 22 9.54 -3.65 -8.47
CA MET A 22 9.90 -3.08 -7.16
C MET A 22 11.38 -2.72 -7.07
N ILE A 23 12.26 -3.48 -7.73
CA ILE A 23 13.71 -3.26 -7.70
C ILE A 23 14.15 -2.24 -8.76
N GLY A 24 13.55 -2.27 -9.95
CA GLY A 24 13.96 -1.47 -11.10
C GLY A 24 15.44 -1.69 -11.45
N PRO A 25 15.88 -2.94 -11.71
CA PRO A 25 17.29 -3.25 -11.92
C PRO A 25 17.85 -2.54 -13.15
N GLU A 26 19.13 -2.16 -13.11
CA GLU A 26 19.80 -1.50 -14.24
C GLU A 26 19.87 -2.41 -15.48
N LYS A 27 19.90 -3.73 -15.28
CA LYS A 27 19.91 -4.75 -16.34
C LYS A 27 18.72 -5.69 -16.18
N GLU A 28 17.92 -5.83 -17.24
CA GLU A 28 16.64 -6.57 -17.23
C GLU A 28 16.71 -8.01 -16.68
N ASN A 29 17.86 -8.68 -16.79
CA ASN A 29 18.00 -10.09 -16.40
C ASN A 29 18.92 -10.33 -15.20
N CYS A 30 19.28 -9.27 -14.46
CA CYS A 30 20.19 -9.39 -13.33
C CYS A 30 19.83 -8.41 -12.22
N ILE A 31 19.52 -8.94 -11.04
CA ILE A 31 19.38 -8.16 -9.83
C ILE A 31 20.71 -8.20 -9.09
N THR A 32 21.34 -7.04 -8.93
CA THR A 32 22.58 -6.87 -8.17
C THR A 32 22.31 -6.36 -6.76
N LEU A 33 23.32 -6.44 -5.89
CA LEU A 33 23.24 -5.83 -4.57
C LEU A 33 23.10 -4.30 -4.65
N GLN A 34 23.63 -3.68 -5.71
CA GLN A 34 23.50 -2.23 -5.91
C GLN A 34 22.03 -1.87 -6.17
N ASP A 35 21.32 -2.64 -7.00
CA ASP A 35 19.89 -2.44 -7.27
C ASP A 35 19.08 -2.56 -5.97
N LEU A 36 19.35 -3.61 -5.18
CA LEU A 36 18.70 -3.82 -3.88
C LEU A 36 19.01 -2.70 -2.87
N LYS A 37 20.20 -2.10 -2.89
CA LYS A 37 20.52 -0.96 -2.02
C LYS A 37 19.87 0.33 -2.52
N GLY A 38 19.65 0.48 -3.81
CA GLY A 38 19.02 1.64 -4.42
C GLY A 38 17.49 1.67 -4.25
N SER A 39 16.84 0.51 -4.21
CA SER A 39 15.39 0.44 -4.05
C SER A 39 14.93 0.63 -2.60
N LYS A 40 13.95 1.52 -2.41
CA LYS A 40 13.25 1.70 -1.12
C LYS A 40 12.33 0.52 -0.76
N LEU A 41 12.07 -0.38 -1.72
CA LEU A 41 11.14 -1.50 -1.58
C LEU A 41 11.83 -2.85 -1.36
N SER A 42 13.16 -2.88 -1.26
CA SER A 42 13.94 -4.12 -1.09
C SER A 42 13.55 -4.94 0.15
N GLY A 43 13.14 -4.27 1.23
CA GLY A 43 12.60 -4.94 2.42
C GLY A 43 11.35 -5.77 2.11
N ASN A 44 10.50 -5.29 1.20
CA ASN A 44 9.28 -5.99 0.80
C ASN A 44 9.62 -7.16 -0.13
N VAL A 45 10.59 -7.01 -1.02
CA VAL A 45 11.10 -8.12 -1.86
C VAL A 45 11.63 -9.27 -1.01
N PHE A 46 12.35 -8.99 0.05
CA PHE A 46 12.79 -10.02 0.99
C PHE A 46 11.63 -10.70 1.72
N ASN A 47 10.56 -9.96 2.06
CA ASN A 47 9.38 -10.55 2.65
C ASN A 47 8.66 -11.51 1.68
N ILE A 48 8.59 -11.18 0.39
CA ILE A 48 8.07 -12.07 -0.65
C ILE A 48 8.83 -13.41 -0.65
N LEU A 49 10.17 -13.36 -0.58
CA LEU A 49 11.01 -14.56 -0.71
C LEU A 49 11.01 -15.46 0.53
N PHE A 50 10.95 -14.90 1.74
CA PHE A 50 11.14 -15.70 2.97
C PHE A 50 10.34 -15.27 4.20
N ASN A 51 9.53 -14.21 4.15
CA ASN A 51 8.69 -13.80 5.28
C ASN A 51 7.23 -13.64 4.85
N LEU A 52 6.56 -14.77 4.69
CA LEU A 52 5.18 -14.85 4.21
C LEU A 52 4.22 -14.02 5.09
N ASN A 53 4.40 -13.99 6.41
CA ASN A 53 3.54 -13.23 7.30
C ASN A 53 3.57 -11.73 7.00
N LYS A 54 4.76 -11.17 6.80
CA LYS A 54 4.92 -9.76 6.42
C LYS A 54 4.46 -9.48 5.00
N PHE A 55 4.67 -10.43 4.08
CA PHE A 55 4.16 -10.32 2.72
C PHE A 55 2.63 -10.26 2.68
N ILE A 56 1.93 -11.15 3.37
CA ILE A 56 0.46 -11.15 3.41
C ILE A 56 -0.09 -9.88 4.06
N ALA A 57 0.53 -9.41 5.15
CA ALA A 57 0.15 -8.13 5.76
C ALA A 57 0.34 -6.95 4.79
N PHE A 58 1.37 -6.99 3.94
CA PHE A 58 1.64 -5.98 2.93
C PHE A 58 0.64 -6.00 1.76
N GLU A 59 0.28 -7.19 1.28
CA GLU A 59 -0.70 -7.41 0.20
C GLU A 59 -2.13 -7.09 0.65
N ALA A 60 -2.45 -7.28 1.94
CA ALA A 60 -3.75 -6.94 2.51
C ALA A 60 -3.95 -5.43 2.78
N ARG A 61 -2.97 -4.58 2.44
CA ARG A 61 -3.10 -3.13 2.65
C ARG A 61 -4.16 -2.54 1.72
N ASP A 62 -4.92 -1.60 2.25
CA ASP A 62 -6.01 -0.96 1.52
C ASP A 62 -5.49 -0.20 0.27
N PRO A 63 -5.96 -0.53 -0.94
CA PRO A 63 -5.58 0.16 -2.17
C PRO A 63 -5.83 1.67 -2.14
N PHE A 64 -6.83 2.14 -1.40
CA PHE A 64 -7.14 3.56 -1.24
C PHE A 64 -6.02 4.28 -0.48
N LEU A 65 -5.55 3.70 0.63
CA LEU A 65 -4.45 4.27 1.41
C LEU A 65 -3.15 4.30 0.61
N ILE A 66 -2.87 3.25 -0.15
CA ILE A 66 -1.66 3.18 -1.00
C ILE A 66 -1.67 4.29 -2.08
N ARG A 67 -2.82 4.55 -2.71
CA ARG A 67 -2.95 5.62 -3.72
C ARG A 67 -2.74 7.00 -3.09
N GLN A 68 -3.33 7.24 -1.94
CA GLN A 68 -3.19 8.50 -1.22
C GLN A 68 -1.73 8.77 -0.83
N GLU A 69 -1.00 7.76 -0.31
CA GLU A 69 0.43 7.86 0.01
C GLU A 69 1.30 8.22 -1.21
N ARG A 70 0.96 7.68 -2.39
CA ARG A 70 1.69 7.94 -3.63
C ARG A 70 1.42 9.32 -4.23
N GLU A 71 0.18 9.80 -4.13
CA GLU A 71 -0.22 11.10 -4.70
C GLU A 71 0.35 12.28 -3.93
N ASP A 72 0.52 12.16 -2.61
CA ASP A 72 1.01 13.27 -1.79
C ASP A 72 2.13 12.84 -0.83
N PRO A 73 3.34 12.53 -1.33
CA PRO A 73 4.43 11.97 -0.52
C PRO A 73 4.95 12.90 0.59
N ASN A 74 4.53 14.17 0.62
CA ASN A 74 4.93 15.14 1.64
C ASN A 74 3.97 15.19 2.84
N MET A 75 2.76 14.63 2.74
CA MET A 75 1.83 14.56 3.88
C MET A 75 2.22 13.42 4.83
N THR A 76 2.32 13.76 6.11
CA THR A 76 2.54 12.75 7.17
C THR A 76 1.29 11.90 7.37
N GLU A 77 1.44 10.76 8.06
CA GLU A 77 0.30 9.91 8.43
C GLU A 77 -0.72 10.67 9.28
N TRP A 78 -0.25 11.58 10.15
CA TRP A 78 -1.11 12.44 10.97
C TRP A 78 -1.91 13.43 10.12
N ASP A 79 -1.27 14.06 9.12
CA ASP A 79 -1.95 15.00 8.23
C ASP A 79 -3.08 14.30 7.45
N ARG A 80 -2.84 13.08 6.99
CA ARG A 80 -3.86 12.27 6.30
C ARG A 80 -4.99 11.81 7.21
N PHE A 81 -4.67 11.47 8.46
CA PHE A 81 -5.67 11.12 9.47
C PHE A 81 -6.55 12.33 9.80
N ALA A 82 -5.92 13.47 10.12
CA ALA A 82 -6.61 14.71 10.45
C ALA A 82 -7.52 15.18 9.30
N GLN A 83 -7.05 15.10 8.05
CA GLN A 83 -7.87 15.44 6.88
C GLN A 83 -9.11 14.54 6.76
N ARG A 84 -8.95 13.22 6.90
CA ARG A 84 -10.08 12.27 6.82
C ARG A 84 -11.09 12.49 7.94
N GLU A 85 -10.62 12.67 9.17
CA GLU A 85 -11.50 12.94 10.31
C GLU A 85 -12.20 14.29 10.17
N TYR A 86 -11.52 15.32 9.66
CA TYR A 86 -12.14 16.62 9.41
C TYR A 86 -13.28 16.52 8.38
N VAL A 87 -13.06 15.83 7.25
CA VAL A 87 -14.10 15.61 6.23
C VAL A 87 -15.28 14.80 6.79
N ARG A 88 -15.00 13.77 7.59
CA ARG A 88 -16.04 12.96 8.23
C ARG A 88 -16.90 13.80 9.18
N LEU A 89 -16.26 14.59 10.04
CA LEU A 89 -16.93 15.47 11.01
C LEU A 89 -17.71 16.59 10.31
N SER A 90 -17.18 17.19 9.24
CA SER A 90 -17.89 18.25 8.50
C SER A 90 -19.16 17.73 7.81
N MET A 91 -19.17 16.47 7.36
CA MET A 91 -20.38 15.82 6.82
C MET A 91 -21.44 15.52 7.89
N GLU A 92 -21.05 15.47 9.17
CA GLU A 92 -21.97 15.28 10.30
C GLU A 92 -22.64 16.60 10.71
N GLU A 93 -21.98 17.76 10.53
CA GLU A 93 -22.56 19.11 10.77
C GLU A 93 -23.56 19.56 9.68
N ASP A 94 -23.28 19.27 8.39
CA ASP A 94 -24.18 19.63 7.27
C ASP A 94 -25.54 18.91 7.32
N GLY A 95 -25.63 17.78 8.04
CA GLY A 95 -26.87 17.04 8.28
C GLY A 95 -27.76 17.64 9.37
N GLU A 96 -27.21 18.50 10.24
CA GLU A 96 -27.94 19.14 11.33
C GLU A 96 -28.48 20.53 10.94
N GLU A 97 -27.82 21.27 10.04
CA GLU A 97 -28.30 22.59 9.60
C GLU A 97 -29.56 22.54 8.71
N SER A 98 -29.90 21.38 8.13
CA SER A 98 -31.14 21.21 7.35
C SER A 98 -32.38 20.88 8.19
N ALA A 99 -32.22 20.69 9.51
CA ALA A 99 -33.33 20.42 10.43
C ALA A 99 -33.84 21.66 11.20
N ASP A 100 -33.10 22.77 11.23
CA ASP A 100 -33.41 23.94 12.08
C ASP A 100 -34.05 25.14 11.33
N CYS A 101 -34.55 24.95 10.10
CA CYS A 101 -35.33 25.98 9.38
C CYS A 101 -36.84 25.67 9.26
N VAL A 102 -37.37 24.74 10.05
CA VAL A 102 -38.82 24.57 10.24
C VAL A 102 -39.15 24.75 11.72
N GLY A 103 -39.29 26.01 12.14
CA GLY A 103 -39.75 26.42 13.46
C GLY A 103 -40.36 27.81 13.43
#